data_AF-A0A1C3F4L4-F1
#
_entry.id   AF-A0A1C3F4L4-F1
#
_cell.length_a   1.000
_cell.length_b   1.000
_cell.length_c   1.000
_cell.angle_alpha   90.00
_cell.angle_beta   90.00
_cell.angle_gamma   90.00
#
_symmetry.space_group_name_H-M   'P 1'
#
loop_
_entity.id
_entity.type
_entity.pdbx_description
1 polymer ?
#
loop_
_entity_poly.entity_id
_entity_poly.type
_entity_poly.pdbx_seq_one_letter_code
_entity_poly.pdbx_strand_id
1 'polypeptide(L)'
;MRLKEKTHRKFVEFFEKISCMYQGKDFELAYSDIQRETGAASVTLKRAIQALAEDGVIEVNPGRNSRYARFRFLLISQNTDEKSSEASETRNLEDFNNSNRAQSGGNSESVNEDVSELTQLVDHLRRRVRNQEMAIALLQDRLAEIEDKMRKR
;
A
#
# COMPACT_ATOMS: atom_id res chain seq x y z
N MET A 1 25.11 19.35 -4.26
CA MET A 1 24.52 17.99 -4.25
C MET A 1 24.26 17.42 -2.83
N ARG A 2 23.93 18.23 -1.81
CA ARG A 2 23.92 17.81 -0.38
C ARG A 2 22.55 17.55 0.26
N LEU A 3 21.44 17.91 -0.40
CA LEU A 3 20.09 17.79 0.19
C LEU A 3 19.48 16.39 0.00
N LYS A 4 19.81 15.72 -1.12
CA LYS A 4 19.35 14.35 -1.41
C LYS A 4 19.82 13.34 -0.37
N GLU A 5 21.08 13.44 0.07
CA GLU A 5 21.67 12.50 1.04
C GLU A 5 21.02 12.57 2.43
N LYS A 6 20.70 13.77 2.94
CA LYS A 6 20.10 13.91 4.29
C LYS A 6 18.72 13.27 4.36
N THR A 7 17.90 13.47 3.33
CA THR A 7 16.57 12.87 3.27
C THR A 7 16.67 11.36 3.04
N HIS A 8 17.53 10.93 2.11
CA HIS A 8 17.77 9.51 1.84
C HIS A 8 18.20 8.76 3.11
N ARG A 9 19.18 9.30 3.86
CA ARG A 9 19.66 8.70 5.10
C ARG A 9 18.55 8.53 6.15
N LYS A 10 17.66 9.50 6.32
CA LYS A 10 16.51 9.39 7.23
C LYS A 10 15.58 8.22 6.86
N PHE A 11 15.37 7.99 5.56
CA PHE A 11 14.56 6.86 5.11
C PHE A 11 15.27 5.53 5.33
N VAL A 12 16.59 5.46 5.08
CA VAL A 12 17.39 4.27 5.40
C VAL A 12 17.30 3.94 6.89
N GLU A 13 17.57 4.92 7.77
CA GLU A 13 17.49 4.77 9.23
C GLU A 13 16.08 4.31 9.68
N PHE A 14 15.03 4.86 9.06
CA PHE A 14 13.66 4.45 9.33
C PHE A 14 13.41 2.99 8.95
N PHE A 15 13.73 2.60 7.71
CA PHE A 15 13.48 1.23 7.23
C PHE A 15 14.36 0.21 7.96
N GLU A 16 15.58 0.57 8.34
CA GLU A 16 16.46 -0.24 9.17
C GLU A 16 15.86 -0.47 10.56
N LYS A 17 15.42 0.60 11.25
CA LYS A 17 14.77 0.51 12.56
C LYS A 17 13.53 -0.38 12.53
N ILE A 18 12.69 -0.22 11.52
CA ILE A 18 11.50 -1.06 11.35
C ILE A 18 11.91 -2.50 11.03
N SER A 19 12.85 -2.71 10.11
CA SER A 19 13.30 -4.06 9.76
C SER A 19 13.87 -4.82 10.96
N CYS A 20 14.59 -4.14 11.86
CA CYS A 20 15.04 -4.72 13.13
C CYS A 20 13.88 -5.17 14.01
N MET A 21 12.77 -4.41 14.08
CA MET A 21 11.57 -4.83 14.81
C MET A 21 10.93 -6.09 14.19
N TYR A 22 10.95 -6.20 12.86
CA TYR A 22 10.38 -7.33 12.12
C TYR A 22 11.39 -8.46 11.84
N GLN A 23 12.58 -8.44 12.45
CA GLN A 23 13.63 -9.46 12.32
C GLN A 23 14.04 -9.74 10.85
N GLY A 24 14.06 -8.71 10.01
CA GLY A 24 14.44 -8.84 8.59
C GLY A 24 13.38 -9.53 7.71
N LYS A 25 12.18 -9.81 8.24
CA LYS A 25 11.06 -10.32 7.44
C LYS A 25 10.32 -9.18 6.74
N ASP A 26 9.56 -9.53 5.71
CA ASP A 26 8.67 -8.60 5.02
C ASP A 26 7.70 -7.94 6.00
N PHE A 27 7.58 -6.62 5.94
CA PHE A 27 6.63 -5.86 6.75
C PHE A 27 5.71 -5.00 5.86
N GLU A 28 4.46 -4.84 6.29
CA GLU A 28 3.47 -4.02 5.61
C GLU A 28 3.28 -2.70 6.37
N LEU A 29 3.40 -1.57 5.66
CA LEU A 29 3.24 -0.24 6.24
C LEU A 29 2.36 0.66 5.37
N ALA A 30 1.57 1.52 6.03
CA ALA A 30 0.84 2.58 5.35
C ALA A 30 1.81 3.70 4.95
N TYR A 31 1.64 4.26 3.75
CA TYR A 31 2.39 5.45 3.34
C TYR A 31 2.22 6.60 4.35
N SER A 32 1.03 6.76 4.93
CA SER A 32 0.77 7.80 5.92
C SER A 32 1.59 7.67 7.21
N ASP A 33 1.94 6.45 7.60
CA ASP A 33 2.70 6.20 8.83
C ASP A 33 4.18 6.51 8.61
N ILE A 34 4.69 6.15 7.42
CA ILE A 34 6.03 6.55 6.99
C ILE A 34 6.12 8.08 6.91
N GLN A 35 5.10 8.76 6.37
CA GLN A 35 5.06 10.23 6.34
C GLN A 35 5.06 10.85 7.74
N ARG A 36 4.33 10.27 8.69
CA ARG A 36 4.29 10.75 10.08
C ARG A 36 5.64 10.62 10.77
N GLU A 37 6.31 9.48 10.62
CA GLU A 37 7.61 9.25 11.27
C GLU A 37 8.74 10.05 10.61
N THR A 38 8.76 10.11 9.27
CA THR A 38 9.83 10.79 8.53
C THR A 38 9.60 12.29 8.38
N GLY A 39 8.37 12.76 8.61
CA GLY A 39 7.94 14.15 8.38
C GLY A 39 7.90 14.54 6.89
N ALA A 40 7.99 13.58 5.98
CA ALA A 40 8.11 13.85 4.55
C ALA A 40 6.74 14.00 3.86
N ALA A 41 6.67 14.93 2.90
CA ALA A 41 5.53 15.05 2.00
C ALA A 41 5.38 13.80 1.10
N SER A 42 4.17 13.55 0.59
CA SER A 42 3.84 12.32 -0.17
C SER A 42 4.71 12.16 -1.42
N VAL A 43 4.96 13.24 -2.16
CA VAL A 43 5.81 13.22 -3.36
C VAL A 43 7.26 12.88 -2.99
N THR A 44 7.77 13.41 -1.89
CA THR A 44 9.11 13.13 -1.38
C THR A 44 9.24 11.68 -0.95
N LEU A 45 8.23 11.14 -0.28
CA LEU A 45 8.18 9.73 0.12
C LEU A 45 8.24 8.80 -1.10
N LYS A 46 7.40 9.02 -2.12
CA LYS A 46 7.39 8.20 -3.33
C LYS A 46 8.75 8.20 -4.03
N ARG A 47 9.38 9.37 -4.16
CA ARG A 47 10.71 9.51 -4.74
C ARG A 47 11.79 8.82 -3.92
N ALA A 48 11.71 8.91 -2.59
CA ALA A 48 12.67 8.27 -1.71
C ALA A 48 12.55 6.73 -1.75
N ILE A 49 11.32 6.20 -1.74
CA ILE A 49 11.08 4.76 -1.89
C ILE A 49 11.62 4.26 -3.23
N GLN A 50 11.34 4.98 -4.33
CA GLN A 50 11.84 4.61 -5.64
C GLN A 50 13.38 4.62 -5.68
N ALA A 51 14.02 5.67 -5.15
CA ALA A 51 15.48 5.73 -5.09
C ALA A 51 16.07 4.58 -4.25
N LEU A 52 15.48 4.27 -3.10
CA LEU A 52 15.94 3.15 -2.26
C LEU A 52 15.75 1.78 -2.91
N ALA A 53 14.72 1.63 -3.75
CA ALA A 53 14.52 0.41 -4.53
C ALA A 53 15.51 0.29 -5.69
N GLU A 54 15.78 1.40 -6.38
CA GLU A 54 16.80 1.49 -7.44
C GLU A 54 18.21 1.22 -6.87
N ASP A 55 18.50 1.74 -5.68
CA ASP A 55 19.77 1.54 -4.96
C ASP A 55 19.88 0.13 -4.32
N GLY A 56 18.85 -0.72 -4.46
CA GLY A 56 18.84 -2.09 -3.94
C GLY A 56 18.79 -2.19 -2.41
N VAL A 57 18.44 -1.10 -1.71
CA VAL A 57 18.34 -1.06 -0.24
C VAL A 57 17.05 -1.74 0.24
N ILE A 58 15.96 -1.56 -0.51
CA ILE A 58 14.64 -2.13 -0.19
C ILE A 58 13.99 -2.75 -1.42
N GLU A 59 13.18 -3.78 -1.20
CA GLU A 59 12.22 -4.29 -2.18
C GLU A 59 10.82 -3.79 -1.81
N VAL A 60 10.03 -3.37 -2.80
CA VAL A 60 8.71 -2.76 -2.59
C VAL A 60 7.67 -3.54 -3.38
N ASN A 61 6.71 -4.10 -2.66
CA ASN A 61 5.57 -4.82 -3.21
C ASN A 61 4.26 -4.10 -2.85
N PRO A 62 3.23 -4.15 -3.71
CA PRO A 62 1.93 -3.57 -3.38
C PRO A 62 1.33 -4.26 -2.14
N GLY A 63 0.77 -3.46 -1.23
CA GLY A 63 0.10 -3.97 -0.04
C GLY A 63 -1.37 -4.32 -0.29
N ARG A 64 -2.15 -4.45 0.79
CA ARG A 64 -3.59 -4.76 0.74
C ARG A 64 -4.40 -3.82 -0.15
N ASN A 65 -3.99 -2.55 -0.24
CA ASN A 65 -4.58 -1.55 -1.13
C ASN A 65 -3.56 -0.45 -1.42
N SER A 66 -3.94 0.55 -2.22
CA SER A 66 -3.07 1.65 -2.65
C SER A 66 -2.50 2.53 -1.51
N ARG A 67 -2.98 2.39 -0.27
CA ARG A 67 -2.46 3.10 0.91
C ARG A 67 -1.31 2.38 1.58
N TYR A 68 -1.16 1.08 1.35
CA TYR A 68 -0.18 0.22 2.00
C TYR A 68 0.81 -0.34 0.99
N ALA A 69 2.04 -0.54 1.44
CA ALA A 69 3.06 -1.25 0.69
C ALA A 69 3.75 -2.25 1.60
N ARG A 70 4.17 -3.37 1.02
CA ARG A 70 5.02 -4.36 1.65
C ARG A 70 6.47 -4.02 1.31
N PHE A 71 7.31 -3.97 2.33
CA PHE A 71 8.71 -3.65 2.22
C PHE A 71 9.54 -4.83 2.72
N ARG A 72 10.63 -5.13 2.01
CA ARG A 72 11.69 -6.02 2.47
C ARG A 72 12.99 -5.22 2.48
N PHE A 73 13.67 -5.22 3.62
CA PHE A 73 14.93 -4.49 3.76
C PHE A 73 16.09 -5.44 3.42
N LEU A 74 16.84 -5.14 2.37
CA LEU A 74 17.85 -6.05 1.82
C LEU A 74 19.23 -5.87 2.47
N LEU A 75 19.49 -4.73 3.13
CA LEU A 75 20.80 -4.42 3.73
C LEU A 75 21.17 -5.32 4.92
N ILE A 76 20.20 -5.96 5.58
CA ILE A 76 20.45 -6.90 6.70
C ILE A 76 20.82 -8.31 6.18
N SER A 77 20.44 -8.66 4.95
CA SER A 77 20.68 -10.01 4.40
C SER A 77 22.12 -10.26 3.93
N GLN A 78 23.01 -9.26 3.89
CA GLN A 78 24.41 -9.51 3.56
C GLN A 78 25.24 -10.08 4.73
N ASN A 79 24.69 -10.11 5.95
CA ASN A 79 25.38 -10.68 7.13
C ASN A 79 24.70 -11.93 7.71
N THR A 80 23.72 -12.50 7.01
CA THR A 80 23.14 -13.80 7.37
C THR A 80 23.12 -14.72 6.15
N ASP A 81 24.31 -15.26 5.90
CA ASP A 81 24.65 -16.48 5.16
C ASP A 81 23.83 -16.83 3.91
N GLU A 82 24.55 -16.77 2.78
CA GLU A 82 24.40 -17.75 1.72
C GLU A 82 24.35 -19.18 2.29
N LYS A 83 23.21 -19.85 2.12
CA LYS A 83 23.22 -21.29 1.96
C LYS A 83 22.25 -21.71 0.85
N SER A 84 22.86 -21.86 -0.32
CA SER A 84 22.63 -22.90 -1.32
C SER A 84 21.17 -23.27 -1.64
N SER A 85 20.77 -22.84 -2.84
CA SER A 85 20.25 -23.70 -3.91
C SER A 85 20.07 -25.20 -3.65
N GLU A 86 18.95 -25.67 -4.21
CA GLU A 86 18.65 -27.02 -4.75
C GLU A 86 17.83 -28.01 -3.90
N ALA A 87 16.60 -28.22 -4.41
CA ALA A 87 16.01 -29.49 -4.84
C ALA A 87 15.68 -30.61 -3.82
N SER A 88 14.40 -30.96 -3.86
CA SER A 88 13.84 -32.33 -3.83
C SER A 88 13.60 -33.05 -2.49
N GLU A 89 12.35 -33.54 -2.42
CA GLU A 89 11.92 -34.82 -1.86
C GLU A 89 11.67 -34.99 -0.35
N THR A 90 10.36 -35.05 -0.05
CA THR A 90 9.67 -36.06 0.77
C THR A 90 10.31 -36.50 2.09
N ARG A 91 9.60 -36.24 3.21
CA ARG A 91 8.92 -37.27 4.02
C ARG A 91 8.23 -36.68 5.26
N ASN A 92 6.97 -37.09 5.40
CA ASN A 92 6.24 -37.40 6.63
C ASN A 92 6.03 -36.29 7.68
N LEU A 93 4.77 -35.84 7.77
CA LEU A 93 4.07 -35.81 9.05
C LEU A 93 2.58 -36.12 8.79
N GLU A 94 2.21 -37.38 8.99
CA GLU A 94 0.83 -37.76 9.28
C GLU A 94 0.45 -37.26 10.68
N ASP A 95 -0.86 -37.26 10.94
CA ASP A 95 -1.55 -36.93 12.18
C ASP A 95 -1.71 -35.44 12.53
N PHE A 96 -2.85 -34.88 12.13
CA PHE A 96 -3.86 -34.42 13.10
C PHE A 96 -5.23 -34.41 12.43
N ASN A 97 -5.83 -35.60 12.36
CA ASN A 97 -7.24 -35.76 12.05
C ASN A 97 -8.01 -35.91 13.37
N ASN A 98 -8.31 -34.82 14.07
CA ASN A 98 -9.49 -34.80 14.94
C ASN A 98 -9.93 -33.38 15.35
N SER A 99 -11.25 -33.19 15.34
CA SER A 99 -12.00 -32.10 15.96
C SER A 99 -11.98 -30.74 15.28
N ASN A 100 -12.82 -30.57 14.24
CA ASN A 100 -13.74 -29.42 14.19
C ASN A 100 -14.90 -29.66 13.22
N ARG A 101 -15.78 -30.59 13.62
CA ARG A 101 -17.16 -30.62 13.13
C ARG A 101 -18.07 -30.06 14.21
N ALA A 102 -18.05 -28.74 14.38
CA ALA A 102 -19.16 -27.97 14.95
C ALA A 102 -18.90 -26.47 14.70
N GLN A 103 -19.95 -25.74 14.32
CA GLN A 103 -20.05 -24.26 14.19
C GLN A 103 -19.74 -23.63 12.81
N SER A 104 -20.37 -24.15 11.76
CA SER A 104 -20.63 -23.42 10.50
C SER A 104 -21.89 -22.55 10.59
N GLY A 105 -22.06 -21.79 11.67
CA GLY A 105 -23.26 -20.97 11.92
C GLY A 105 -23.01 -19.46 12.03
N GLY A 106 -21.85 -19.04 12.52
CA GLY A 106 -21.56 -17.61 12.76
C GLY A 106 -20.91 -16.86 11.60
N ASN A 107 -20.34 -17.57 10.61
CA ASN A 107 -19.59 -16.94 9.52
C ASN A 107 -20.48 -16.35 8.41
N SER A 108 -21.74 -16.77 8.31
CA SER A 108 -22.63 -16.27 7.24
C SER A 108 -23.24 -14.92 7.59
N GLU A 109 -23.47 -14.64 8.88
CA GLU A 109 -24.02 -13.36 9.33
C GLU A 109 -22.96 -12.26 9.26
N SER A 110 -21.73 -12.54 9.71
CA SER A 110 -20.62 -11.58 9.59
C SER A 110 -20.28 -11.25 8.14
N VAL A 111 -20.27 -12.25 7.25
CA VAL A 111 -20.05 -12.02 5.81
C VAL A 111 -21.20 -11.21 5.19
N ASN A 112 -22.44 -11.39 5.63
CA ASN A 112 -23.56 -10.58 5.15
C ASN A 112 -23.48 -9.14 5.64
N GLU A 113 -23.03 -8.90 6.87
CA GLU A 113 -22.77 -7.56 7.41
C GLU A 113 -21.67 -6.86 6.61
N ASP A 114 -20.53 -7.53 6.38
CA ASP A 114 -19.42 -7.00 5.57
C ASP A 114 -19.87 -6.65 4.13
N VAL A 115 -20.70 -7.49 3.52
CA VAL A 115 -21.25 -7.25 2.17
C VAL A 115 -22.23 -6.07 2.19
N SER A 116 -23.04 -5.93 3.24
CA SER A 116 -23.97 -4.80 3.42
C SER A 116 -23.21 -3.48 3.57
N GLU A 117 -22.19 -3.44 4.43
CA GLU A 117 -21.33 -2.27 4.61
C GLU A 117 -20.64 -1.87 3.31
N LEU A 118 -20.08 -2.85 2.58
CA LEU A 118 -19.44 -2.60 1.29
C LEU A 118 -20.43 -2.05 0.26
N THR A 119 -21.66 -2.55 0.24
CA THR A 119 -22.73 -2.06 -0.64
C THR A 119 -23.07 -0.60 -0.35
N GLN A 120 -23.19 -0.23 0.94
CA GLN A 120 -23.45 1.15 1.34
C GLN A 120 -22.30 2.09 0.92
N LEU A 121 -21.04 1.65 1.08
CA LEU A 121 -19.88 2.41 0.64
C LEU A 121 -19.88 2.64 -0.88
N VAL A 122 -20.22 1.61 -1.66
CA VAL A 122 -20.33 1.70 -3.12
C VAL A 122 -21.45 2.67 -3.51
N ASP A 123 -22.60 2.62 -2.86
CA ASP A 123 -23.72 3.53 -3.16
C ASP A 123 -23.40 4.99 -2.81
N HIS A 124 -22.71 5.23 -1.69
CA HIS A 124 -22.21 6.57 -1.36
C HIS A 124 -21.23 7.08 -2.42
N LEU A 125 -20.32 6.22 -2.89
CA LEU A 125 -19.39 6.60 -3.95
C LEU A 125 -20.10 6.92 -5.26
N ARG A 126 -21.08 6.09 -5.66
CA ARG A 126 -21.91 6.34 -6.86
C ARG A 126 -22.64 7.67 -6.80
N ARG A 127 -23.26 8.01 -5.66
CA ARG A 127 -23.92 9.31 -5.46
C ARG A 127 -22.93 10.47 -5.58
N ARG A 128 -21.74 10.34 -4.99
CA ARG A 128 -20.69 11.36 -5.08
C ARG A 128 -20.20 11.56 -6.50
N VAL A 129 -19.96 10.50 -7.26
CA VAL A 129 -19.54 10.57 -8.67
C VAL A 129 -20.60 11.29 -9.49
N ARG A 130 -21.89 10.94 -9.34
CA ARG A 130 -22.99 11.62 -10.03
C ARG A 130 -23.04 13.12 -9.74
N ASN A 131 -22.84 13.51 -8.49
CA ASN A 131 -22.80 14.93 -8.11
C ASN A 131 -21.59 15.65 -8.76
N GLN A 132 -20.44 14.99 -8.86
CA GLN A 132 -19.26 15.54 -9.52
C GLN A 132 -19.47 15.66 -11.04
N GLU A 133 -20.10 14.68 -11.67
CA GLU A 133 -20.47 14.73 -13.10
C GLU A 133 -21.40 15.91 -13.39
N MET A 134 -22.42 16.13 -12.55
CA MET A 134 -23.30 17.30 -12.67
C MET A 134 -22.54 18.62 -12.53
N ALA A 135 -21.62 18.71 -11.57
CA ALA A 135 -20.81 19.91 -11.37
C ALA A 135 -19.90 20.18 -12.59
N ILE A 136 -19.31 19.14 -13.17
CA ILE A 136 -18.48 19.24 -14.38
C ILE A 136 -19.31 19.74 -15.56
N ALA A 137 -20.52 19.22 -15.77
CA ALA A 137 -21.41 19.68 -16.84
C ALA A 137 -21.72 21.19 -16.73
N LEU A 138 -22.07 21.67 -15.53
CA LEU A 138 -22.31 23.10 -15.30
C LEU A 138 -21.06 23.96 -15.55
N LEU A 139 -19.87 23.47 -15.20
CA LEU A 139 -18.62 24.17 -15.48
C LEU A 139 -18.33 24.23 -16.99
N GLN A 140 -18.60 23.15 -17.72
CA GLN A 140 -18.46 23.09 -19.18
C GLN A 140 -19.39 24.09 -19.87
N ASP A 141 -20.66 24.17 -19.45
CA ASP A 141 -21.62 25.15 -19.97
C ASP A 141 -21.12 26.59 -19.75
N ARG A 142 -20.62 26.89 -18.55
CA ARG A 142 -20.08 28.23 -18.25
C ARG A 142 -18.79 28.55 -19.02
N LEU A 143 -17.94 27.57 -19.25
CA LEU A 143 -16.76 27.75 -20.11
C LEU A 143 -17.17 28.06 -21.54
N ALA A 144 -18.15 27.33 -22.10
CA ALA A 144 -18.67 27.60 -23.43
C ALA A 144 -19.23 29.03 -23.57
N GLU A 145 -20.00 29.51 -22.58
CA GLU A 145 -20.49 30.90 -22.56
C GLU A 145 -19.35 31.94 -22.55
N ILE A 146 -18.26 31.67 -21.82
CA ILE A 146 -17.11 32.56 -21.77
C ILE A 146 -16.36 32.54 -23.10
N GLU A 147 -16.15 31.37 -23.69
CA GLU A 147 -15.52 31.22 -25.00
C GLU A 147 -16.30 31.96 -26.09
N ASP A 148 -17.63 31.87 -26.08
CA ASP A 148 -18.50 32.59 -27.02
C ASP A 148 -18.34 34.11 -26.87
N LYS A 149 -18.25 34.62 -25.64
CA LYS A 149 -18.01 36.05 -25.38
C LYS A 149 -16.62 36.49 -25.85
N MET A 150 -15.63 35.62 -25.76
CA MET A 150 -14.28 35.91 -26.24
C MET A 150 -14.18 35.90 -27.76
N ARG A 151 -14.86 34.97 -28.46
CA ARG A 151 -14.86 34.90 -29.94
C ARG A 151 -15.68 36.01 -30.61
N LYS A 152 -16.64 36.59 -29.89
CA LYS A 152 -17.47 37.72 -30.36
C LYS A 152 -16.79 39.08 -30.19
N ARG A 153 -15.57 39.13 -29.63
CA ARG A 153 -14.70 40.31 -29.60
C ARG A 153 -13.66 40.20 -30.70
#